data_AF-A0A536P419-F1
#
_entry.id   AF-A0A536P419-F1
#
_cell.length_a   1.000
_cell.length_b   1.000
_cell.length_c   1.000
_cell.angle_alpha   90.00
_cell.angle_beta   90.00
_cell.angle_gamma   90.00
#
_symmetry.space_group_name_H-M   'P 1'
#
loop_
_entity.id
_entity.type
_entity.pdbx_description
1 polymer ?
#
loop_
_entity_poly.entity_id
_entity_poly.type
_entity_poly.pdbx_seq_one_letter_code
_entity_poly.pdbx_strand_id
1 'polypeptide(L)'
;MLDKAKLPPDIWARILWLPADDSDRSQRPIVLVTDRPRFLIGGIPAVAALFVAVVLLLARVPVGVGFLFLIISIAAGLYARGGKSGYYDVAQDGSLGHFYGRRVPAGLSAMRRTKP
;
A
#
# COMPACT_ATOMS: atom_id res chain seq x y z
N MET A 1 -10.17 15.81 -10.32
CA MET A 1 -10.63 14.76 -9.39
C MET A 1 -10.17 13.42 -9.92
N LEU A 2 -9.82 12.47 -9.05
CA LEU A 2 -9.37 11.14 -9.48
C LEU A 2 -10.53 10.38 -10.13
N ASP A 3 -10.33 9.90 -11.35
CA ASP A 3 -11.32 9.08 -12.06
C ASP A 3 -11.10 7.60 -11.74
N LYS A 4 -12.03 7.02 -10.97
CA LYS A 4 -11.96 5.62 -10.56
C LYS A 4 -12.11 4.65 -11.74
N ALA A 5 -12.77 5.06 -12.82
CA ALA A 5 -12.92 4.22 -14.01
C ALA A 5 -11.60 4.04 -14.77
N LYS A 6 -10.66 4.98 -14.58
CA LYS A 6 -9.31 4.94 -15.18
C LYS A 6 -8.28 4.22 -14.31
N LEU A 7 -8.64 3.83 -13.08
CA LEU A 7 -7.76 3.03 -12.24
C LEU A 7 -7.72 1.59 -12.76
N PRO A 8 -6.52 0.99 -12.87
CA PRO A 8 -6.41 -0.44 -13.10
C PRO A 8 -7.21 -1.24 -12.05
N PRO A 9 -7.88 -2.34 -12.42
CA PRO A 9 -8.79 -3.08 -11.52
C PRO A 9 -8.07 -3.73 -10.33
N ASP A 10 -6.77 -3.94 -10.45
CA ASP A 10 -5.85 -4.44 -9.44
C ASP A 10 -5.44 -3.37 -8.40
N ILE A 11 -5.77 -2.10 -8.64
CA ILE A 11 -5.32 -0.96 -7.86
C ILE A 11 -6.48 -0.35 -7.07
N TRP A 12 -6.25 -0.18 -5.77
CA TRP A 12 -7.17 0.50 -4.87
C TRP A 12 -6.61 1.84 -4.41
N ALA A 13 -7.29 2.94 -4.75
CA ALA A 13 -7.04 4.24 -4.15
C ALA A 13 -7.51 4.24 -2.68
N ARG A 14 -6.57 4.47 -1.75
CA ARG A 14 -6.83 4.41 -0.31
C ARG A 14 -7.13 5.77 0.28
N ILE A 15 -6.37 6.78 -0.13
CA ILE A 15 -6.43 8.15 0.39
C ILE A 15 -6.09 9.09 -0.76
N LEU A 16 -6.82 10.19 -0.87
CA LEU A 16 -6.52 11.29 -1.78
C LEU A 16 -6.09 12.51 -0.96
N TRP A 17 -5.13 13.26 -1.45
CA TRP A 17 -4.71 14.55 -0.92
C TRP A 17 -4.93 15.61 -1.99
N LEU A 18 -5.66 16.64 -1.63
CA LEU A 18 -5.94 17.80 -2.47
C LEU A 18 -5.14 19.00 -1.94
N PRO A 19 -4.63 19.88 -2.83
CA PRO A 19 -4.08 21.16 -2.42
C PRO A 19 -5.08 21.91 -1.53
N ALA A 20 -4.59 22.55 -0.46
CA ALA A 20 -5.46 23.27 0.48
C ALA A 20 -6.02 24.57 -0.13
N ASP A 21 -5.25 25.22 -0.99
CA ASP A 21 -5.61 26.46 -1.67
C ASP A 21 -5.51 26.32 -3.20
N ASP A 22 -6.47 26.91 -3.91
CA ASP A 22 -6.54 26.94 -5.39
C ASP A 22 -5.44 27.84 -6.01
N SER A 23 -4.68 28.56 -5.17
CA SER A 23 -3.61 29.48 -5.56
C SER A 23 -2.33 28.77 -5.98
N ASP A 24 -2.11 27.54 -5.52
CA ASP A 24 -0.90 26.77 -5.83
C ASP A 24 -1.17 25.77 -6.95
N ARG A 25 -1.52 26.29 -8.14
CA ARG A 25 -1.81 25.50 -9.36
C ARG A 25 -0.66 24.57 -9.78
N SER A 26 0.53 24.77 -9.22
CA SER A 26 1.70 23.89 -9.34
C SER A 26 1.52 22.55 -8.62
N GLN A 27 0.78 22.51 -7.51
CA GLN A 27 0.62 21.32 -6.69
C GLN A 27 -0.48 20.43 -7.26
N ARG A 28 -0.08 19.29 -7.82
CA ARG A 28 -1.02 18.28 -8.29
C ARG A 28 -1.57 17.47 -7.11
N PRO A 29 -2.84 17.01 -7.15
CA PRO A 29 -3.37 16.10 -6.16
C PRO A 29 -2.52 14.83 -6.08
N ILE A 30 -2.39 14.27 -4.89
CA ILE A 30 -1.62 13.05 -4.65
C ILE A 30 -2.57 11.96 -4.17
N VAL A 31 -2.43 10.74 -4.68
CA VAL A 31 -3.21 9.57 -4.24
C VAL A 31 -2.29 8.48 -3.73
N LEU A 32 -2.66 7.86 -2.61
CA LEU A 32 -2.05 6.63 -2.13
C LEU A 32 -2.80 5.46 -2.74
N VAL A 33 -2.09 4.68 -3.55
CA VAL A 33 -2.58 3.45 -4.18
C VAL A 33 -2.03 2.23 -3.44
N THR A 34 -2.85 1.20 -3.32
CA THR A 34 -2.43 -0.14 -2.90
C THR A 34 -2.77 -1.16 -3.98
N ASP A 35 -1.83 -2.06 -4.26
CA ASP A 35 -2.02 -3.22 -5.13
C ASP A 35 -2.81 -4.28 -4.34
N ARG A 36 -4.10 -4.39 -4.65
CA ARG A 36 -5.06 -5.21 -3.91
C ARG A 36 -4.75 -6.71 -3.99
N PRO A 37 -4.48 -7.31 -5.17
CA PRO A 37 -4.15 -8.73 -5.24
C PRO A 37 -2.83 -9.03 -4.53
N ARG A 38 -1.79 -8.20 -4.66
CA ARG A 38 -0.55 -8.44 -3.89
C ARG A 38 -0.74 -8.33 -2.39
N PHE A 39 -1.57 -7.38 -1.93
CA PHE A 39 -1.89 -7.27 -0.51
C PHE A 39 -2.66 -8.49 -0.01
N LEU A 40 -3.62 -9.01 -0.77
CA LEU A 40 -4.38 -10.21 -0.40
C LEU A 40 -3.51 -11.47 -0.44
N ILE A 41 -2.73 -11.65 -1.51
CA ILE A 41 -1.91 -12.86 -1.75
C ILE A 41 -0.67 -12.87 -0.85
N GLY A 42 -0.07 -11.72 -0.55
CA GLY A 42 1.10 -11.66 0.33
C GLY A 42 0.75 -11.37 1.78
N GLY A 43 -0.17 -10.43 2.03
CA GLY A 43 -0.46 -9.93 3.37
C GLY A 43 -1.25 -10.92 4.22
N ILE A 44 -2.29 -11.55 3.67
CA ILE A 44 -3.08 -12.54 4.42
C ILE A 44 -2.22 -13.75 4.81
N PRO A 45 -1.47 -14.38 3.88
CA PRO A 45 -0.59 -15.48 4.23
C PRO A 45 0.53 -15.07 5.18
N ALA A 46 1.05 -13.84 5.10
CA ALA A 46 2.05 -13.35 6.05
C ALA A 46 1.52 -13.37 7.49
N VAL A 47 0.31 -12.84 7.71
CA VAL A 47 -0.34 -12.83 9.04
C VAL A 47 -0.67 -14.24 9.49
N ALA A 48 -1.20 -15.08 8.60
CA ALA A 48 -1.52 -16.47 8.90
C ALA A 48 -0.28 -17.28 9.29
N ALA A 49 0.82 -17.16 8.53
CA ALA A 49 2.08 -17.83 8.82
C ALA A 49 2.68 -17.37 10.16
N LEU A 50 2.60 -16.07 10.47
CA LEU A 50 3.02 -15.56 11.77
C LEU A 50 2.20 -16.16 12.91
N PHE A 51 0.88 -16.24 12.76
CA PHE A 51 0.00 -16.83 13.75
C PHE A 51 0.33 -18.32 13.98
N VAL A 52 0.55 -19.07 12.90
CA VAL A 52 0.99 -20.48 12.98
C VAL A 52 2.33 -20.59 13.72
N ALA A 53 3.31 -19.74 13.40
CA ALA A 53 4.60 -19.74 14.09
C ALA A 53 4.45 -19.55 15.62
N VAL A 54 3.58 -18.62 16.04
CA VAL A 54 3.29 -18.36 17.45
C VAL A 54 2.63 -19.57 18.11
N VAL A 55 1.62 -20.18 17.48
CA VAL A 55 0.94 -21.37 18.01
C VAL A 55 1.91 -22.54 18.17
N LEU A 56 2.79 -22.77 17.19
CA LEU A 56 3.79 -23.84 17.25
C LEU A 56 4.79 -23.62 18.39
N LEU A 57 5.21 -22.37 18.61
CA LEU A 57 6.06 -22.00 19.72
C LEU A 57 5.38 -22.29 21.08
N LEU A 58 4.10 -21.92 21.21
CA LEU A 58 3.30 -22.19 22.42
C LEU A 58 3.10 -23.69 22.64
N ALA A 59 2.95 -24.47 21.57
CA ALA A 59 2.83 -25.92 21.61
C ALA A 59 4.18 -26.65 21.84
N ARG A 60 5.28 -25.92 22.06
CA ARG A 60 6.64 -26.46 22.27
C ARG A 60 7.13 -27.35 21.12
N VAL A 61 6.65 -27.09 19.90
CA VAL A 61 7.13 -27.74 18.68
C VAL A 61 8.60 -27.33 18.43
N PRO A 62 9.43 -28.18 17.80
CA PRO A 62 10.80 -27.83 17.49
C PRO A 62 10.93 -26.46 16.83
N VAL A 63 11.82 -25.63 17.38
CA VAL A 63 11.99 -24.22 17.00
C VAL A 63 12.24 -24.04 15.50
N GLY A 64 12.89 -25.01 14.85
CA GLY A 64 13.13 -24.99 13.40
C GLY A 64 11.85 -24.90 12.56
N VAL A 65 10.76 -25.52 13.01
CA VAL A 65 9.46 -25.45 12.30
C VAL A 65 8.85 -24.05 12.46
N GLY A 66 8.88 -23.48 13.67
CA GLY A 66 8.42 -22.11 13.90
C GLY A 66 9.23 -21.07 13.10
N PHE A 67 10.54 -21.28 12.99
CA PHE A 67 11.43 -20.42 12.23
C PHE A 67 11.12 -20.45 10.72
N LEU A 68 10.76 -21.61 10.17
CA LEU A 68 10.33 -21.72 8.77
C LEU A 68 9.09 -20.86 8.49
N PHE A 69 8.07 -20.92 9.36
CA PHE A 69 6.86 -20.10 9.20
C PHE A 69 7.14 -18.61 9.36
N LEU A 70 8.11 -18.24 10.19
CA LEU A 70 8.57 -16.85 10.29
C LEU A 70 9.20 -16.37 8.97
N ILE A 71 10.05 -17.17 8.33
CA ILE A 71 10.63 -16.85 7.02
C ILE A 71 9.53 -16.69 5.96
N ILE A 72 8.57 -17.63 5.93
CA ILE A 72 7.42 -17.56 5.01
C ILE A 72 6.63 -16.26 5.24
N SER A 73 6.40 -15.90 6.51
CA SER A 73 5.70 -14.66 6.86
C SER A 73 6.43 -13.42 6.35
N ILE A 74 7.75 -13.35 6.54
CA ILE A 74 8.58 -12.24 6.07
C ILE A 74 8.57 -12.16 4.54
N ALA A 75 8.76 -13.29 3.84
CA ALA A 75 8.77 -13.33 2.38
C ALA A 75 7.41 -12.90 1.79
N ALA A 76 6.30 -13.40 2.35
CA ALA A 76 4.95 -13.02 1.95
C ALA A 76 4.67 -11.53 2.22
N GLY A 77 5.14 -11.00 3.35
CA GLY A 77 5.05 -9.58 3.68
C GLY A 77 5.85 -8.68 2.74
N LEU A 78 7.06 -9.11 2.34
CA LEU A 78 7.86 -8.41 1.34
C LEU A 78 7.18 -8.39 -0.04
N TYR A 79 6.60 -9.54 -0.44
CA TYR A 79 5.81 -9.62 -1.67
C TYR A 79 4.60 -8.67 -1.64
N ALA A 80 3.89 -8.61 -0.50
CA ALA A 80 2.74 -7.73 -0.28
C ALA A 80 3.08 -6.23 -0.37
N ARG A 81 4.28 -5.83 0.09
CA ARG A 81 4.78 -4.45 -0.01
C ARG A 81 5.31 -4.10 -1.40
N GLY A 82 5.38 -5.07 -2.32
CA GLY A 82 5.84 -4.87 -3.69
C GLY A 82 4.81 -4.23 -4.62
N GLY A 83 5.15 -4.22 -5.92
CA GLY A 83 4.23 -3.80 -6.99
C GLY A 83 4.03 -2.29 -7.09
N LYS A 84 2.86 -1.92 -7.64
CA LYS A 84 2.42 -0.54 -7.91
C LYS A 84 1.86 0.18 -6.69
N SER A 85 2.10 -0.34 -5.49
CA SER A 85 1.68 0.30 -4.24
C SER A 85 2.58 1.51 -3.93
N GLY A 86 1.97 2.64 -3.56
CA GLY A 86 2.66 3.87 -3.19
C GLY A 86 1.90 5.15 -3.60
N TYR A 87 2.61 6.27 -3.60
CA TYR A 87 2.06 7.60 -3.86
C TYR A 87 2.20 7.97 -5.33
N TYR A 88 1.13 8.46 -5.92
CA TYR A 88 1.07 8.93 -7.30
C TYR A 88 0.50 10.34 -7.35
N ASP A 89 0.91 11.17 -8.31
CA ASP A 89 0.08 12.33 -8.66
C ASP A 89 -1.18 11.89 -9.42
N VAL A 90 -2.19 12.75 -9.41
CA VAL A 90 -3.36 12.63 -10.25
C VAL A 90 -3.15 13.54 -11.46
N ALA A 91 -3.13 12.94 -12.64
CA ALA A 91 -3.00 13.67 -13.89
C ALA A 91 -4.23 14.56 -14.15
N GLN A 92 -4.10 15.52 -15.07
CA GLN A 92 -5.19 16.46 -15.39
C GLN A 92 -6.45 15.75 -15.93
N ASP A 93 -6.27 14.60 -16.58
CA ASP A 93 -7.37 13.79 -17.09
C ASP A 93 -8.00 12.88 -16.02
N GLY A 94 -7.53 12.94 -14.77
CA GLY A 94 -8.01 12.13 -13.66
C GLY A 94 -7.36 10.74 -13.55
N SER A 95 -6.37 10.41 -14.40
CA SER A 95 -5.62 9.15 -14.31
C SER A 95 -4.48 9.20 -13.27
N LEU A 96 -3.87 8.04 -12.99
CA LEU A 96 -2.62 7.98 -12.21
C LEU A 96 -1.46 8.49 -13.07
N GLY A 97 -0.74 9.48 -12.57
CA GLY A 97 0.46 9.98 -13.26
C GLY A 97 1.75 9.46 -12.64
N HIS A 98 2.65 10.37 -12.31
CA HIS A 98 3.99 10.12 -11.79
C HIS A 98 3.98 9.41 -10.43
N PHE A 99 4.88 8.45 -10.28
CA PHE A 99 5.08 7.68 -9.05
C PHE A 99 6.12 8.34 -8.14
N TYR A 100 5.70 8.79 -6.95
CA TYR A 100 6.59 9.37 -5.93
C TYR A 100 7.27 8.33 -5.02
N GLY A 101 6.97 7.03 -5.22
CA GLY A 101 7.49 5.98 -4.37
C GLY A 101 6.56 5.60 -3.22
N ARG A 102 7.12 4.90 -2.23
CA ARG A 102 6.35 4.31 -1.10
C ARG A 102 6.47 5.10 0.21
N ARG A 103 7.32 6.12 0.23
CA ARG A 103 7.49 7.02 1.38
C ARG A 103 6.55 8.21 1.22
N VAL A 104 6.13 8.78 2.35
CA VAL A 104 5.30 9.99 2.38
C VAL A 104 6.03 11.11 1.64
N PRO A 105 5.44 11.69 0.57
CA PRO A 105 6.02 12.82 -0.15
C PRO A 105 6.22 14.05 0.74
N ALA A 106 7.30 14.79 0.53
CA ALA A 106 7.48 16.10 1.15
C ALA A 106 6.37 17.05 0.66
N GLY A 107 5.71 17.78 1.57
CA GLY A 107 4.60 18.67 1.26
C GLY A 107 3.20 18.07 1.46
N LEU A 108 3.08 16.77 1.71
CA LEU A 108 1.77 16.13 1.96
C LEU A 108 1.06 16.67 3.22
N SER A 109 1.82 17.19 4.18
CA SER A 109 1.29 17.82 5.42
C SER A 109 0.57 19.14 5.17
N ALA A 110 0.86 19.82 4.06
CA ALA A 110 0.18 21.04 3.65
C ALA A 110 -1.10 20.76 2.83
N MET A 111 -1.38 19.48 2.53
CA MET A 111 -2.52 19.09 1.70
C MET A 111 -3.70 18.60 2.55
N ARG A 112 -4.91 18.86 2.06
CA ARG A 112 -6.13 18.38 2.69
C ARG A 112 -6.37 16.93 2.31
N ARG A 113 -6.37 16.06 3.33
CA ARG A 113 -6.68 14.64 3.17
C ARG A 113 -8.19 14.44 2.94
N THR A 114 -8.54 13.72 1.88
CA THR A 114 -9.91 13.37 1.53
C THR A 114 -10.04 11.87 1.22
N LYS A 115 -11.27 11.35 1.36
CA LYS A 115 -11.56 10.00 0.86
C LYS A 115 -11.64 10.06 -0.67
N PRO A 116 -11.05 9.08 -1.37
CA PRO A 116 -11.10 9.01 -2.83
C PRO A 116 -12.50 8.69 -3.35
#